data_AF-A0A4D5XE73-F1
#
_entry.id   AF-A0A4D5XE73-F1
#
_cell.length_a   1.000
_cell.length_b   1.000
_cell.length_c   1.000
_cell.angle_alpha   90.00
_cell.angle_beta   90.00
_cell.angle_gamma   90.00
#
_symmetry.space_group_name_H-M   'P 1'
#
loop_
_entity.id
_entity.type
_entity.pdbx_description
1 polymer ?
#
loop_
_entity_poly.entity_id
_entity_poly.type
_entity_poly.pdbx_seq_one_letter_code
_entity_poly.pdbx_strand_id
1 'polypeptide(L)'
;LIPKLKQSRFIKKYSVCFVQPDGTATQPFYFFNRYDRETIAQSWQVTRAEFDQMLVDHARSKGAEVREEITVTELLRDEDDRVIGARAKDKTGRISDHRAKITLDCTGKEAFTAVRNGWRKRDPYLNKVAVWTYYKGSKREPGIDEGQTTVALVPDKGW
;
A
#
# COMPACT_ATOMS: atom_id res chain seq x y z
N LEU A 1 7.59 -10.25 11.00
CA LEU A 1 6.93 -8.92 10.93
C LEU A 1 5.80 -8.75 11.96
N ILE A 2 4.79 -9.63 11.98
CA ILE A 2 3.59 -9.49 12.84
C ILE A 2 3.90 -9.20 14.33
N PRO A 3 4.86 -9.88 15.00
CA PRO A 3 5.22 -9.52 16.37
C PRO A 3 5.68 -8.07 16.53
N LYS A 4 6.46 -7.54 15.57
CA LYS A 4 6.88 -6.13 15.55
C LYS A 4 5.69 -5.18 15.38
N LEU A 5 4.71 -5.53 14.54
CA LEU A 5 3.48 -4.73 14.38
C LEU A 5 2.63 -4.72 15.64
N LYS A 6 2.50 -5.87 16.33
CA LYS A 6 1.78 -5.96 17.61
C LYS A 6 2.40 -5.06 18.70
N GLN A 7 3.71 -4.83 18.64
CA GLN A 7 4.46 -3.97 19.55
C GLN A 7 4.64 -2.54 19.04
N SER A 8 4.22 -2.25 17.81
CA SER A 8 4.36 -0.92 17.21
C SER A 8 3.37 0.07 17.79
N ARG A 9 3.64 1.36 17.59
CA ARG A 9 2.73 2.46 17.92
C ARG A 9 1.55 2.62 16.97
N PHE A 10 1.46 1.80 15.92
CA PHE A 10 0.36 1.91 14.96
C PHE A 10 -0.97 1.57 15.64
N ILE A 11 -1.98 2.39 15.37
CA ILE A 11 -3.30 2.21 15.97
C ILE A 11 -3.93 0.94 15.42
N LYS A 12 -4.38 0.06 16.32
CA LYS A 12 -5.06 -1.18 15.92
C LYS A 12 -6.44 -0.85 15.36
N LYS A 13 -6.79 -1.51 14.26
CA LYS A 13 -8.07 -1.32 13.55
C LYS A 13 -8.85 -2.63 13.57
N TYR A 14 -10.06 -2.59 14.10
CA TYR A 14 -10.95 -3.75 14.21
C TYR A 14 -12.23 -3.62 13.38
N SER A 15 -12.50 -2.43 12.86
CA SER A 15 -13.76 -2.10 12.21
C SER A 15 -13.61 -1.02 11.15
N VAL A 16 -14.68 -0.86 10.38
CA VAL A 16 -14.95 0.27 9.49
C VAL A 16 -16.36 0.76 9.81
N CYS A 17 -16.57 2.08 9.76
CA CYS A 17 -17.87 2.71 9.93
C CYS A 17 -18.17 3.59 8.71
N PHE A 18 -19.45 3.65 8.31
CA PHE A 18 -19.91 4.51 7.23
C PHE A 18 -20.85 5.57 7.78
N VAL A 19 -20.70 6.81 7.32
CA VAL A 19 -21.58 7.92 7.66
C VAL A 19 -22.36 8.31 6.41
N GLN A 20 -23.68 8.30 6.53
CA GLN A 20 -24.60 8.67 5.46
C GLN A 20 -24.61 10.19 5.23
N PRO A 21 -25.12 10.66 4.08
CA PRO A 21 -25.17 12.10 3.77
C PRO A 21 -25.96 12.95 4.78
N ASP A 22 -26.89 12.34 5.53
CA ASP A 22 -27.66 12.96 6.61
C ASP A 22 -26.90 13.02 7.95
N GLY A 23 -25.67 12.48 8.01
CA GLY A 23 -24.85 12.40 9.20
C GLY A 23 -25.06 11.13 10.04
N THR A 24 -25.97 10.24 9.64
CA THR A 24 -26.24 9.00 10.37
C THR A 24 -25.09 8.02 10.19
N ALA A 25 -24.45 7.63 11.30
CA ALA A 25 -23.40 6.61 11.30
C ALA A 25 -24.00 5.20 11.40
N THR A 26 -23.44 4.25 10.64
CA THR A 26 -23.77 2.83 10.78
C THR A 26 -23.24 2.28 12.10
N GLN A 27 -23.76 1.14 12.57
CA GLN A 27 -23.00 0.34 13.53
C GLN A 27 -21.65 -0.06 12.91
N PRO A 28 -20.56 -0.12 13.70
CA PRO A 28 -19.26 -0.52 13.18
C PRO A 28 -19.29 -1.94 12.61
N PHE A 29 -18.72 -2.10 11.41
CA PHE A 29 -18.52 -3.41 10.80
C PHE A 29 -17.26 -4.04 11.38
N TYR A 30 -17.41 -4.78 12.47
CA TYR A 30 -16.29 -5.47 13.13
C TYR A 30 -15.81 -6.67 12.32
N PHE A 31 -14.50 -6.77 12.12
CA PHE A 31 -13.89 -7.88 11.39
C PHE A 31 -14.12 -9.23 12.07
N PHE A 32 -14.21 -9.25 13.40
CA PHE A 32 -14.44 -10.46 14.19
C PHE A 32 -15.88 -10.97 14.17
N ASN A 33 -16.80 -10.26 13.50
CA ASN A 33 -18.12 -10.81 13.22
C ASN A 33 -18.06 -11.89 12.13
N ARG A 34 -17.01 -11.89 11.31
CA ARG A 34 -16.80 -12.87 10.23
C ARG A 34 -15.64 -13.82 10.50
N TYR A 35 -14.61 -13.36 11.20
CA TYR A 35 -13.38 -14.10 11.42
C TYR A 35 -13.08 -14.29 12.91
N ASP A 36 -12.26 -15.27 13.23
CA ASP A 36 -11.81 -15.47 14.60
C ASP A 36 -11.03 -14.25 15.11
N ARG A 37 -11.40 -13.80 16.31
CA ARG A 37 -10.93 -12.55 16.91
C ARG A 37 -9.43 -12.59 17.22
N GLU A 38 -8.92 -13.75 17.59
CA GLU A 38 -7.55 -13.92 18.08
C GLU A 38 -6.54 -14.19 16.95
N THR A 39 -7.02 -14.41 15.73
CA THR A 39 -6.18 -14.72 14.57
C THR A 39 -6.03 -13.55 13.59
N ILE A 40 -7.03 -13.32 12.75
CA ILE A 40 -6.93 -12.45 11.56
C ILE A 40 -7.86 -11.23 11.61
N ALA A 41 -8.73 -11.12 12.61
CA ALA A 41 -9.76 -10.08 12.71
C ALA A 41 -9.22 -8.70 13.18
N GLN A 42 -8.00 -8.34 12.77
CA GLN A 42 -7.34 -7.09 13.13
C GLN A 42 -6.45 -6.59 12.00
N SER A 43 -6.39 -5.27 11.84
CA SER A 43 -5.40 -4.56 11.02
C SER A 43 -4.79 -3.37 11.79
N TRP A 44 -4.05 -2.51 11.11
CA TRP A 44 -3.41 -1.32 11.68
C TRP A 44 -3.61 -0.09 10.80
N GLN A 45 -3.80 1.06 11.43
CA GLN A 45 -3.62 2.36 10.80
C GLN A 45 -2.13 2.71 10.85
N VAL A 46 -1.48 2.70 9.69
CA VAL A 46 -0.02 2.82 9.60
C VAL A 46 0.42 4.14 8.97
N THR A 47 1.52 4.69 9.47
CA THR A 47 2.29 5.69 8.74
C THR A 47 3.11 4.97 7.67
N ARG A 48 2.80 5.18 6.39
CA ARG A 48 3.40 4.42 5.28
C ARG A 48 4.92 4.47 5.24
N ALA A 49 5.54 5.62 5.48
CA ALA A 49 7.00 5.73 5.49
C ALA A 49 7.65 4.77 6.52
N GLU A 50 7.09 4.68 7.72
CA GLU A 50 7.59 3.79 8.77
C GLU A 50 7.26 2.33 8.47
N PHE A 51 6.05 2.06 8.01
CA PHE A 51 5.63 0.69 7.72
C PHE A 51 6.40 0.08 6.55
N ASP A 52 6.61 0.85 5.48
CA ASP A 52 7.36 0.42 4.31
C ASP A 52 8.83 0.19 4.67
N GLN A 53 9.43 1.04 5.52
CA GLN A 53 10.77 0.81 6.06
C GLN A 53 10.84 -0.49 6.88
N MET A 54 9.86 -0.72 7.77
CA MET A 54 9.78 -1.98 8.53
C MET A 54 9.69 -3.21 7.62
N LEU A 55 8.99 -3.12 6.49
CA LEU A 55 8.89 -4.19 5.50
C LEU A 55 10.23 -4.43 4.80
N VAL A 56 10.89 -3.38 4.33
CA VAL A 56 12.20 -3.45 3.67
C VAL A 56 13.26 -4.03 4.61
N ASP A 57 13.33 -3.56 5.86
CA ASP A 57 14.27 -4.08 6.84
C ASP A 57 13.97 -5.53 7.21
N HIS A 58 12.68 -5.91 7.22
CA HIS A 58 12.32 -7.30 7.40
C HIS A 58 12.79 -8.17 6.23
N ALA A 59 12.62 -7.72 4.98
CA ALA A 59 13.11 -8.42 3.81
C ALA A 59 14.65 -8.60 3.87
N ARG A 60 15.38 -7.53 4.19
CA ARG A 60 16.84 -7.58 4.44
C ARG A 60 17.20 -8.62 5.49
N SER A 61 16.52 -8.62 6.63
CA SER A 61 16.74 -9.60 7.72
C SER A 61 16.45 -11.05 7.31
N LYS A 62 15.73 -11.26 6.20
CA LYS A 62 15.43 -12.56 5.62
C LYS A 62 16.34 -12.91 4.44
N GLY A 63 17.38 -12.12 4.18
CA GLY A 63 18.39 -12.38 3.16
C GLY A 63 18.09 -11.72 1.81
N ALA A 64 17.06 -10.87 1.70
CA ALA A 64 16.86 -10.10 0.48
C ALA A 64 17.95 -9.02 0.34
N GLU A 65 18.56 -8.95 -0.83
CA GLU A 65 19.39 -7.81 -1.20
C GLU A 65 18.49 -6.63 -1.59
N VAL A 66 18.52 -5.55 -0.81
CA VAL A 66 17.72 -4.35 -1.10
C VAL A 66 18.65 -3.18 -1.39
N ARG A 67 18.58 -2.69 -2.62
CA ARG A 67 19.28 -1.50 -3.09
C ARG A 67 18.30 -0.33 -3.14
N GLU A 68 18.62 0.73 -2.43
CA GLU A 68 17.87 2.00 -2.43
C GLU A 68 18.57 3.03 -3.33
N GLU A 69 17.90 4.16 -3.61
CA GLU A 69 18.43 5.22 -4.48
C GLU A 69 18.83 4.72 -5.89
N ILE A 70 18.13 3.69 -6.37
CA ILE A 70 18.31 3.06 -7.68
C ILE A 70 16.98 3.04 -8.43
N THR A 71 16.97 3.56 -9.65
CA THR A 71 15.76 3.62 -10.49
C THR A 71 15.90 2.68 -11.67
N VAL A 72 14.95 1.76 -11.83
CA VAL A 72 14.88 0.91 -13.03
C VAL A 72 14.46 1.75 -14.23
N THR A 73 15.22 1.68 -15.32
CA THR A 73 15.03 2.47 -16.54
C THR A 73 14.67 1.63 -17.75
N GLU A 74 14.93 0.32 -17.75
CA GLU A 74 14.66 -0.58 -18.87
C GLU A 74 14.42 -2.03 -18.40
N LEU A 75 13.60 -2.78 -19.13
CA LEU A 75 13.57 -4.25 -19.03
C LEU A 75 14.57 -4.83 -20.02
N LEU A 76 15.44 -5.71 -19.54
CA LEU A 76 16.37 -6.43 -20.42
C LEU A 76 15.65 -7.63 -21.03
N ARG A 77 15.82 -7.82 -22.33
CA ARG A 77 15.22 -8.93 -23.08
C ARG A 77 16.27 -9.68 -23.90
N ASP A 78 16.02 -10.97 -24.15
CA ASP A 78 16.81 -11.77 -25.08
C ASP A 78 16.22 -11.71 -26.51
N GLU A 79 16.78 -12.52 -27.41
CA GLU A 79 16.39 -12.59 -28.83
C GLU A 79 14.96 -13.12 -29.04
N ASP A 80 14.43 -13.88 -28.08
CA ASP A 80 13.06 -14.42 -28.09
C ASP A 80 12.05 -13.48 -27.40
N ASP A 81 12.44 -12.22 -27.17
CA ASP A 81 11.68 -11.19 -26.42
C ASP A 81 11.41 -11.55 -24.94
N ARG A 82 12.08 -12.56 -24.36
CA ARG A 82 11.85 -12.92 -22.97
C ARG A 82 12.53 -11.92 -22.03
N VAL A 83 11.83 -11.49 -20.98
CA VAL A 83 12.43 -10.66 -19.92
C VAL A 83 13.46 -11.45 -19.13
N ILE A 84 14.70 -10.95 -19.12
CA ILE A 84 15.87 -11.57 -18.46
C ILE A 84 16.50 -10.70 -17.39
N GLY A 85 15.87 -9.56 -17.05
CA GLY A 85 16.36 -8.65 -16.03
C GLY A 85 15.90 -7.22 -16.22
N ALA A 86 16.62 -6.29 -15.59
CA ALA A 86 16.36 -4.87 -15.67
C ALA A 86 17.66 -4.06 -15.70
N ARG A 87 17.65 -2.96 -16.44
CA ARG A 87 18.67 -1.91 -16.35
C ARG A 87 18.22 -0.88 -15.33
N ALA A 88 19.17 -0.41 -14.52
CA ALA A 88 18.91 0.61 -13.54
C ALA A 88 19.99 1.69 -13.53
N LYS A 89 19.64 2.83 -12.94
CA LYS A 89 20.50 4.00 -12.78
C LYS A 89 20.53 4.38 -11.29
N ASP A 90 21.72 4.54 -10.74
CA ASP A 90 21.89 5.03 -9.36
C ASP A 90 21.85 6.57 -9.29
N LYS A 91 21.84 7.12 -8.07
CA LYS A 91 21.79 8.58 -7.84
C LYS A 91 22.95 9.38 -8.45
N THR A 92 24.09 8.74 -8.71
CA THR A 92 25.26 9.38 -9.38
C THR A 92 25.12 9.39 -10.90
N GLY A 93 24.14 8.63 -11.39
CA GLY A 93 23.85 8.45 -12.80
C GLY A 93 24.55 7.27 -13.45
N ARG A 94 25.27 6.46 -12.66
CA ARG A 94 25.88 5.22 -13.14
C ARG A 94 24.80 4.19 -13.47
N ILE A 95 24.98 3.54 -14.61
CA ILE A 95 24.07 2.55 -15.16
C ILE A 95 24.59 1.15 -14.79
N SER A 96 23.69 0.25 -14.40
CA SER A 96 23.99 -1.15 -14.16
C SER A 96 22.87 -2.07 -14.62
N ASP A 97 23.25 -3.23 -15.16
CA ASP A 97 22.34 -4.27 -15.61
C ASP A 97 22.21 -5.35 -14.53
N HIS A 98 20.97 -5.72 -14.20
CA HIS A 98 20.63 -6.73 -13.21
C HIS A 98 19.87 -7.87 -13.88
N ARG A 99 20.56 -8.99 -14.11
CA ARG A 99 19.96 -10.18 -14.75
C ARG A 99 19.31 -11.10 -13.72
N ALA A 100 18.14 -11.64 -14.06
CA ALA A 100 17.39 -12.56 -13.21
C ALA A 100 16.57 -13.54 -14.05
N LYS A 101 16.38 -14.76 -13.54
CA LYS A 101 15.53 -15.78 -14.19
C LYS A 101 14.04 -15.40 -14.20
N ILE A 102 13.62 -14.63 -13.19
CA ILE A 102 12.27 -14.10 -12.99
C ILE A 102 12.42 -12.65 -12.57
N THR A 103 11.67 -11.76 -13.23
CA THR A 103 11.61 -10.34 -12.90
C THR A 103 10.16 -9.99 -12.57
N LEU A 104 9.94 -9.35 -11.41
CA LEU A 104 8.61 -8.95 -10.95
C LEU A 104 8.53 -7.42 -10.92
N ASP A 105 7.50 -6.87 -11.55
CA ASP A 105 7.22 -5.44 -11.49
C ASP A 105 6.37 -5.10 -10.26
N CYS A 106 7.03 -4.48 -9.28
CA CYS A 106 6.40 -4.01 -8.04
C CYS A 106 6.39 -2.46 -7.96
N THR A 107 6.40 -1.75 -9.10
CA THR A 107 6.48 -0.27 -9.17
C THR A 107 5.19 0.47 -8.80
N GLY A 108 4.14 -0.25 -8.39
CA GLY A 108 2.90 0.33 -7.92
C GLY A 108 2.15 1.09 -9.02
N LYS A 109 1.74 2.33 -8.73
CA LYS A 109 0.90 3.16 -9.63
C LYS A 109 1.54 3.41 -11.00
N GLU A 110 2.86 3.50 -11.05
CA GLU A 110 3.61 3.75 -12.29
C GLU A 110 3.47 2.57 -13.27
N ALA A 111 3.30 1.34 -12.76
CA ALA A 111 3.06 0.13 -13.54
C ALA A 111 4.04 0.01 -14.73
N PHE A 112 5.33 0.12 -14.43
CA PHE A 112 6.44 0.31 -15.38
C PHE A 112 6.37 -0.61 -16.62
N THR A 113 6.19 -1.90 -16.38
CA THR A 113 6.11 -2.94 -17.42
C THR A 113 4.83 -2.80 -18.23
N ALA A 114 3.69 -2.61 -17.57
CA ALA A 114 2.40 -2.51 -18.24
C ALA A 114 2.33 -1.26 -19.13
N VAL A 115 2.90 -0.14 -18.69
CA VAL A 115 2.96 1.10 -19.49
C VAL A 115 3.85 0.90 -20.72
N ARG A 116 5.06 0.36 -20.55
CA ARG A 116 6.02 0.19 -21.67
C ARG A 116 5.56 -0.78 -22.74
N ASN A 117 4.77 -1.78 -22.36
CA ASN A 117 4.22 -2.74 -23.31
C ASN A 117 2.81 -2.35 -23.81
N GLY A 118 2.27 -1.18 -23.40
CA GLY A 118 0.94 -0.74 -23.80
C GLY A 118 -0.21 -1.59 -23.24
N TRP A 119 0.01 -2.34 -22.16
CA TRP A 119 -0.99 -3.22 -21.53
C TRP A 119 -1.94 -2.50 -20.58
N ARG A 120 -1.63 -1.24 -20.21
CA ARG A 120 -2.42 -0.50 -19.23
C ARG A 120 -3.80 -0.14 -19.80
N LYS A 121 -4.84 -0.81 -19.32
CA LYS A 121 -6.24 -0.48 -19.60
C LYS A 121 -6.84 0.32 -18.45
N ARG A 122 -7.41 1.48 -18.75
CA ARG A 122 -8.12 2.29 -17.76
C ARG A 122 -9.49 1.69 -17.48
N ASP A 123 -9.87 1.68 -16.21
CA ASP A 123 -11.26 1.43 -15.82
C ASP A 123 -12.09 2.70 -16.05
N PRO A 124 -13.11 2.68 -16.93
CA PRO A 124 -13.91 3.88 -17.23
C PRO A 124 -14.77 4.35 -16.05
N TYR A 125 -15.09 3.48 -15.08
CA TYR A 125 -15.94 3.81 -13.94
C TYR A 125 -15.15 4.35 -12.74
N LEU A 126 -13.83 4.18 -12.72
CA LEU A 126 -12.94 4.65 -11.65
C LEU A 126 -12.20 5.94 -12.00
N ASN A 127 -12.86 6.85 -12.72
CA ASN A 127 -12.36 8.20 -12.97
C ASN A 127 -12.59 9.10 -11.74
N LYS A 128 -11.83 8.84 -10.67
CA LYS A 128 -11.90 9.57 -9.40
C LYS A 128 -10.58 10.26 -9.09
N VAL A 129 -10.66 11.39 -8.37
CA VAL A 129 -9.53 12.11 -7.82
C VAL A 129 -9.66 12.11 -6.30
N ALA A 130 -8.54 11.99 -5.59
CA ALA A 130 -8.49 12.10 -4.15
C ALA A 130 -7.75 13.38 -3.75
N VAL A 131 -8.37 14.17 -2.87
CA VAL A 131 -7.74 15.30 -2.18
C VAL A 131 -7.64 14.92 -0.71
N TRP A 132 -6.45 15.04 -0.13
CA TRP A 132 -6.19 14.55 1.23
C TRP A 132 -5.18 15.43 1.95
N THR A 133 -5.25 15.41 3.29
CA THR A 133 -4.29 16.07 4.19
C THR A 133 -4.31 15.41 5.57
N TYR A 134 -3.41 15.83 6.46
CA TYR A 134 -3.36 15.38 7.85
C TYR A 134 -3.90 16.47 8.79
N TYR A 135 -4.64 16.04 9.82
CA TYR A 135 -5.16 16.91 10.88
C TYR A 135 -4.61 16.48 12.24
N LYS A 136 -4.39 17.44 13.14
CA LYS A 136 -3.96 17.21 14.53
C LYS A 136 -5.08 17.61 15.49
N GLY A 137 -5.25 16.85 16.58
CA GLY A 137 -6.26 17.13 17.60
C GLY A 137 -7.68 16.70 17.23
N SER A 138 -7.83 15.81 16.23
CA SER A 138 -9.14 15.24 15.89
C SER A 138 -9.66 14.35 17.02
N LYS A 139 -10.99 14.33 17.16
CA LYS A 139 -11.68 13.38 18.04
C LYS A 139 -11.56 11.96 17.49
N ARG A 140 -11.52 10.99 18.40
CA ARG A 140 -11.56 9.55 18.13
C ARG A 140 -12.67 8.93 18.97
N GLU A 141 -13.23 7.84 18.48
CA GLU A 141 -14.14 7.04 19.29
C GLU A 141 -13.40 6.41 20.48
N PRO A 142 -14.09 6.12 21.59
CA PRO A 142 -13.48 5.48 22.74
C PRO A 142 -13.22 3.97 22.49
N GLY A 143 -12.27 3.42 23.25
CA GLY A 143 -12.07 1.98 23.34
C GLY A 143 -11.64 1.32 22.02
N ILE A 144 -12.31 0.23 21.65
CA ILE A 144 -11.93 -0.60 20.50
C ILE A 144 -12.07 0.13 19.16
N ASP A 145 -12.92 1.17 19.11
CA ASP A 145 -13.23 1.91 17.89
C ASP A 145 -12.31 3.11 17.66
N GLU A 146 -11.35 3.38 18.55
CA GLU A 146 -10.36 4.47 18.41
C GLU A 146 -9.60 4.45 17.07
N GLY A 147 -9.41 3.26 16.51
CA GLY A 147 -8.72 3.01 15.24
C GLY A 147 -9.62 2.74 14.04
N GLN A 148 -10.94 2.81 14.19
CA GLN A 148 -11.86 2.53 13.10
C GLN A 148 -11.61 3.47 11.91
N THR A 149 -11.81 2.96 10.70
CA THR A 149 -11.87 3.85 9.52
C THR A 149 -13.28 4.33 9.36
N THR A 150 -13.48 5.64 9.39
CA THR A 150 -14.77 6.26 9.08
C THR A 150 -14.76 6.73 7.63
N VAL A 151 -15.75 6.31 6.85
CA VAL A 151 -15.98 6.77 5.48
C VAL A 151 -17.29 7.54 5.46
N ALA A 152 -17.24 8.84 5.17
CA ALA A 152 -18.42 9.71 5.22
C ALA A 152 -18.82 10.14 3.81
N LEU A 153 -20.03 9.81 3.39
CA LEU A 153 -20.53 10.25 2.09
C LEU A 153 -20.93 11.72 2.19
N VAL A 154 -20.35 12.54 1.31
CA VAL A 154 -20.63 13.98 1.27
C VAL A 154 -21.48 14.27 0.03
N PRO A 155 -22.69 14.86 0.19
CA PRO A 155 -23.54 15.25 -0.92
C PRO A 155 -22.75 15.99 -2.01
N ASP A 156 -22.92 15.55 -3.26
CA ASP A 156 -22.36 16.16 -4.47
C ASP A 156 -20.82 16.26 -4.54
N LYS A 157 -20.10 15.68 -3.57
CA LYS A 157 -18.62 15.79 -3.47
C LYS A 157 -17.91 14.44 -3.42
N GLY A 158 -18.64 13.35 -3.19
CA GLY A 158 -18.11 11.99 -3.12
C GLY A 158 -18.19 11.40 -1.73
N TRP A 159 -17.09 10.82 -1.26
CA TRP A 159 -16.89 10.30 0.09
C TRP A 159 -15.56 10.83 0.64
#